data_AF-A0A2M8Z2Y3-F1
#
_entry.id   AF-A0A2M8Z2Y3-F1
#
_cell.length_a   1.000
_cell.length_b   1.000
_cell.length_c   1.000
_cell.angle_alpha   90.00
_cell.angle_beta   90.00
_cell.angle_gamma   90.00
#
_symmetry.space_group_name_H-M   'P 1'
#
loop_
_entity.id
_entity.type
_entity.pdbx_description
1 polymer ?
#
loop_
_entity_poly.entity_id
_entity_poly.type
_entity_poly.pdbx_seq_one_letter_code
_entity_poly.pdbx_strand_id
1 'polypeptide(L)'
;MILDFQVNKQNLIRADTEQPAAQSMQYLMCRFTFQSDDWDSMEKHAVFRKYLSDSIDAYTLPLNSEGVAMVPSEVITARGFEASVYGYNDGQRITTNKIYISIQETGYEQGKVPSVPAHDLYEQLLDAMKKQVNGLSYESGYMQLMAGGMSIGERVRVSGTNETREIEFTNDGTYIKWRYTDSNDWQQLVSLQAITGPQGPPGATPEFEVRSGRLIAKYNE
;
A
#
# COMPACT_ATOMS: atom_id res chain seq x y z
N MET A 1 3.04 -0.40 -27.66
CA MET A 1 2.16 -0.24 -28.84
C MET A 1 2.85 -0.82 -30.06
N ILE A 2 2.10 -1.43 -30.98
CA ILE A 2 2.66 -2.04 -32.21
C ILE A 2 1.97 -1.43 -33.42
N LEU A 3 2.76 -0.99 -34.40
CA LEU A 3 2.29 -0.60 -35.73
C LEU A 3 2.44 -1.77 -36.69
N ASP A 4 1.42 -2.03 -37.49
CA ASP A 4 1.33 -3.20 -38.37
C ASP A 4 1.56 -2.81 -39.82
N PHE A 5 2.47 -3.52 -40.46
CA PHE A 5 2.82 -3.35 -41.86
C PHE A 5 2.75 -4.67 -42.61
N GLN A 6 2.25 -4.61 -43.84
CA GLN A 6 2.27 -5.71 -44.79
C GLN A 6 3.36 -5.47 -45.83
N VAL A 7 4.18 -6.50 -46.06
CA VAL A 7 5.21 -6.52 -47.11
C VAL A 7 4.81 -7.54 -48.16
N ASN A 8 4.50 -7.06 -49.36
CA ASN A 8 4.25 -7.90 -50.52
C ASN A 8 5.29 -7.57 -51.59
N LYS A 9 6.25 -8.47 -51.81
CA LYS A 9 7.44 -8.22 -52.64
C LYS A 9 8.18 -6.96 -52.15
N GLN A 10 8.33 -5.93 -52.99
CA GLN A 10 8.97 -4.66 -52.64
C GLN A 10 7.97 -3.59 -52.15
N ASN A 11 6.70 -3.94 -51.98
CA ASN A 11 5.66 -3.01 -51.56
C ASN A 11 5.37 -3.17 -50.07
N LEU A 12 5.69 -2.15 -49.29
CA LEU A 12 5.36 -1.95 -47.90
C LEU A 12 4.09 -1.10 -47.82
N ILE A 13 3.10 -1.58 -47.10
CA ILE A 13 1.82 -0.90 -46.82
C ILE A 13 1.58 -0.93 -45.30
N ARG A 14 1.12 0.18 -44.74
CA ARG A 14 0.66 0.23 -43.35
C ARG A 14 -0.76 -0.34 -43.26
N ALA A 15 -0.97 -1.29 -42.36
CA ALA A 15 -2.23 -2.02 -42.20
C ALA A 15 -3.10 -1.49 -41.05
N ASP A 16 -2.50 -0.75 -40.10
CA ASP A 16 -3.21 -0.12 -38.99
C ASP A 16 -3.57 1.36 -39.27
N THR A 17 -4.35 1.95 -38.36
CA THR A 17 -4.74 3.37 -38.38
C THR A 17 -4.28 4.13 -37.13
N GLU A 18 -3.43 3.51 -36.31
CA GLU A 18 -3.01 4.04 -35.02
C GLU A 18 -2.20 5.33 -35.18
N GLN A 19 -2.18 6.17 -34.16
CA GLN A 19 -1.41 7.41 -34.19
C GLN A 19 -0.52 7.49 -32.96
N PRO A 20 0.78 7.13 -33.10
CA PRO A 20 1.69 7.17 -31.97
C PRO A 20 1.92 8.61 -31.50
N ALA A 21 2.18 8.75 -30.22
CA ALA A 21 2.52 10.01 -29.58
C ALA A 21 4.03 10.30 -29.66
N ALA A 22 4.39 11.55 -29.96
CA ALA A 22 5.77 12.02 -30.04
C ALA A 22 6.53 11.77 -28.73
N GLN A 23 7.85 11.61 -28.83
CA GLN A 23 8.76 11.47 -27.68
C GLN A 23 8.47 10.26 -26.77
N SER A 24 7.68 9.30 -27.23
CA SER A 24 7.51 8.01 -26.57
C SER A 24 8.87 7.29 -26.49
N MET A 25 9.27 6.85 -25.29
CA MET A 25 10.50 6.09 -25.08
C MET A 25 10.19 4.60 -24.85
N GLN A 26 10.92 3.72 -25.55
CA GLN A 26 10.87 2.25 -25.37
C GLN A 26 9.46 1.62 -25.45
N TYR A 27 8.54 2.28 -26.15
CA TYR A 27 7.12 1.88 -26.16
C TYR A 27 6.60 1.47 -27.54
N LEU A 28 7.14 2.07 -28.60
CA LEU A 28 6.66 1.87 -29.96
C LEU A 28 7.45 0.76 -30.67
N MET A 29 6.74 -0.17 -31.28
CA MET A 29 7.31 -1.24 -32.11
C MET A 29 6.64 -1.22 -33.49
N CYS A 30 7.35 -1.69 -34.51
CA CYS A 30 6.78 -1.98 -35.83
C CYS A 30 6.86 -3.47 -36.11
N ARG A 31 5.74 -4.06 -36.57
CA ARG A 31 5.66 -5.43 -37.03
C ARG A 31 5.50 -5.46 -38.54
N PHE A 32 6.34 -6.23 -39.21
CA PHE A 32 6.34 -6.40 -40.65
C PHE A 32 5.94 -7.83 -41.00
N THR A 33 4.76 -8.00 -41.59
CA THR A 33 4.25 -9.29 -42.05
C THR A 33 4.55 -9.48 -43.53
N PHE A 34 5.41 -10.44 -43.85
CA PHE A 34 5.81 -10.77 -45.21
C PHE A 34 4.80 -11.75 -45.82
N GLN A 35 4.26 -11.38 -46.99
CA GLN A 35 3.21 -12.14 -47.69
C GLN A 35 3.74 -12.90 -48.92
N SER A 36 5.04 -12.83 -49.18
CA SER A 36 5.69 -13.41 -50.35
C SER A 36 6.97 -14.12 -49.98
N ASP A 37 7.20 -15.27 -50.59
CA ASP A 37 8.32 -16.19 -50.31
C ASP A 37 9.69 -15.61 -50.70
N ASP A 38 9.73 -14.54 -51.50
CA ASP A 38 10.95 -13.81 -51.92
C ASP A 38 11.85 -13.40 -50.75
N TRP A 39 11.28 -13.30 -49.55
CA TRP A 39 11.94 -12.84 -48.33
C TRP A 39 12.35 -13.98 -47.39
N ASP A 40 11.93 -15.22 -47.61
CA ASP A 40 12.05 -16.30 -46.63
C ASP A 40 13.51 -16.63 -46.29
N SER A 41 14.39 -16.61 -47.30
CA SER A 41 15.83 -16.83 -47.14
C SER A 41 16.61 -15.57 -46.75
N MET A 42 15.96 -14.41 -46.59
CA MET A 42 16.63 -13.14 -46.33
C MET A 42 16.79 -12.87 -44.84
N GLU A 43 17.93 -12.30 -44.46
CA GLU A 43 18.12 -11.64 -43.18
C GLU A 43 17.48 -10.25 -43.23
N LYS A 44 16.47 -10.01 -42.39
CA LYS A 44 15.56 -8.87 -42.53
C LYS A 44 15.86 -7.79 -41.52
N HIS A 45 15.93 -6.55 -41.99
CA HIS A 45 16.23 -5.39 -41.19
C HIS A 45 15.23 -4.27 -41.46
N ALA A 46 14.73 -3.66 -40.39
CA ALA A 46 13.98 -2.41 -40.47
C ALA A 46 14.93 -1.22 -40.46
N VAL A 47 14.60 -0.19 -41.23
CA VAL A 47 15.32 1.08 -41.31
C VAL A 47 14.36 2.19 -40.92
N PHE A 48 14.75 2.96 -39.90
CA PHE A 48 14.00 4.09 -39.38
C PHE A 48 14.76 5.40 -39.58
N ARG A 49 14.06 6.46 -40.01
CA ARG A 49 14.66 7.77 -40.26
C ARG A 49 13.74 8.88 -39.78
N LYS A 50 14.31 9.98 -39.27
CA LYS A 50 13.54 11.20 -38.98
C LYS A 50 12.98 11.75 -40.29
N TYR A 51 11.71 12.17 -40.28
CA TYR A 51 11.11 12.81 -41.44
C TYR A 51 11.61 14.26 -41.56
N LEU A 52 11.99 14.66 -42.78
CA LEU A 52 12.52 16.01 -43.08
C LEU A 52 13.67 16.45 -42.17
N SER A 53 14.61 15.53 -41.90
CA SER A 53 15.86 15.86 -41.22
C SER A 53 16.97 16.06 -42.23
N ASP A 54 17.79 17.09 -42.02
CA ASP A 54 19.02 17.32 -42.79
C ASP A 54 20.11 16.28 -42.47
N SER A 55 19.93 15.48 -41.42
CA SER A 55 20.83 14.37 -41.10
C SER A 55 20.42 13.10 -41.86
N ILE A 56 21.41 12.40 -42.40
CA ILE A 56 21.23 11.13 -43.13
C ILE A 56 21.04 9.94 -42.16
N ASP A 57 21.06 10.21 -40.86
CA ASP A 57 21.11 9.18 -39.82
C ASP A 57 19.90 8.26 -39.91
N ALA A 58 20.18 7.02 -40.30
CA ALA A 58 19.23 5.94 -40.40
C ALA A 58 19.56 4.90 -39.35
N TYR A 59 18.57 4.53 -38.56
CA TYR A 59 18.70 3.48 -37.58
C TYR A 59 18.28 2.17 -38.22
N THR A 60 19.21 1.23 -38.31
CA THR A 60 18.97 -0.09 -38.88
C THR A 60 18.92 -1.11 -37.76
N LEU A 61 17.83 -1.87 -37.70
CA LEU A 61 17.59 -2.85 -36.64
C LEU A 61 17.18 -4.19 -37.25
N PRO A 62 17.76 -5.32 -36.80
CA PRO A 62 17.32 -6.64 -37.23
C PRO A 62 15.89 -6.90 -36.75
N LEU A 63 15.11 -7.60 -37.58
CA LEU A 63 13.79 -8.09 -37.18
C LEU A 63 13.93 -9.40 -36.39
N ASN A 64 13.12 -9.57 -35.35
CA ASN A 64 13.03 -10.86 -34.66
C ASN A 64 12.28 -11.92 -35.49
N SER A 65 12.10 -13.13 -34.94
CA SER A 65 11.38 -14.22 -35.62
C SER A 65 9.92 -13.92 -35.96
N GLU A 66 9.32 -12.90 -35.34
CA GLU A 66 7.95 -12.45 -35.59
C GLU A 66 7.90 -11.24 -36.56
N GLY A 67 9.04 -10.81 -37.11
CA GLY A 67 9.11 -9.64 -37.99
C GLY A 67 8.98 -8.31 -37.24
N VAL A 68 9.29 -8.27 -35.94
CA VAL A 68 9.12 -7.09 -35.08
C VAL A 68 10.46 -6.42 -34.77
N ALA A 69 10.46 -5.08 -34.76
CA ALA A 69 11.55 -4.26 -34.24
C ALA A 69 11.03 -3.11 -33.38
N MET A 70 11.80 -2.76 -32.33
CA MET A 70 11.54 -1.59 -31.50
C MET A 70 11.95 -0.32 -32.26
N VAL A 71 11.08 0.69 -32.29
CA VAL A 71 11.40 1.96 -32.95
C VAL A 71 12.32 2.78 -32.03
N PRO A 72 13.48 3.26 -32.52
CA PRO A 72 14.34 4.15 -31.75
C PRO A 72 13.61 5.43 -31.36
N SER A 73 13.65 5.79 -30.08
CA SER A 73 12.98 7.00 -29.57
C SER A 73 13.43 8.28 -30.29
N GLU A 74 14.65 8.28 -30.80
CA GLU A 74 15.31 9.36 -31.52
C GLU A 74 14.58 9.73 -32.80
N VAL A 75 13.89 8.78 -33.46
CA VAL A 75 13.12 9.06 -34.67
C VAL A 75 11.68 9.47 -34.37
N ILE A 76 11.15 9.23 -33.16
CA ILE A 76 9.75 9.47 -32.77
C ILE A 76 9.55 10.96 -32.45
N THR A 77 9.60 11.79 -33.49
CA THR A 77 9.43 13.25 -33.39
C THR A 77 8.03 13.67 -33.79
N ALA A 78 7.62 14.89 -33.40
CA ALA A 78 6.35 15.51 -33.83
C ALA A 78 6.20 15.60 -35.36
N ARG A 79 7.32 15.65 -36.09
CA ARG A 79 7.32 15.69 -37.57
C ARG A 79 7.07 14.32 -38.20
N GLY A 80 6.98 13.25 -37.40
CA GLY A 80 6.89 11.89 -37.88
C GLY A 80 8.24 11.27 -38.23
N PHE A 81 8.19 10.03 -38.74
CA PHE A 81 9.35 9.28 -39.17
C PHE A 81 9.04 8.40 -40.38
N GLU A 82 10.08 8.00 -41.09
CA GLU A 82 10.00 7.04 -42.18
C GLU A 82 10.40 5.64 -41.71
N ALA A 83 9.69 4.62 -42.20
CA ALA A 83 10.07 3.22 -42.04
C ALA A 83 10.19 2.54 -43.41
N SER A 84 11.14 1.61 -43.51
CA SER A 84 11.32 0.71 -44.65
C SER A 84 11.99 -0.58 -44.18
N VAL A 85 11.97 -1.62 -45.02
CA VAL A 85 12.65 -2.88 -44.74
C VAL A 85 13.59 -3.22 -45.87
N TYR A 86 14.74 -3.81 -45.54
CA TYR A 86 15.54 -4.54 -46.52
C TYR A 86 15.88 -5.95 -46.04
N GLY A 87 16.05 -6.84 -46.99
CA GLY A 87 16.51 -8.21 -46.80
C GLY A 87 17.87 -8.36 -47.47
N TYR A 88 18.80 -9.04 -46.82
CA TYR A 88 20.10 -9.37 -47.39
C TYR A 88 20.42 -10.85 -47.19
N ASN A 89 20.97 -11.47 -48.22
CA ASN A 89 21.53 -12.81 -48.16
C ASN A 89 22.57 -12.95 -49.28
N ASP A 90 23.80 -13.37 -48.95
CA ASP A 90 24.86 -13.73 -49.91
C ASP A 90 25.02 -12.76 -51.11
N GLY A 91 25.02 -11.45 -50.85
CA GLY A 91 25.20 -10.41 -51.88
C GLY A 91 23.91 -10.00 -52.61
N GLN A 92 22.80 -10.71 -52.42
CA GLN A 92 21.47 -10.31 -52.88
C GLN A 92 20.83 -9.36 -51.87
N ARG A 93 20.18 -8.30 -52.38
CA ARG A 93 19.44 -7.34 -51.57
C ARG A 93 18.04 -7.11 -52.14
N ILE A 94 17.03 -7.23 -51.30
CA ILE A 94 15.65 -6.83 -51.59
C ILE A 94 15.31 -5.64 -50.69
N THR A 95 14.65 -4.61 -51.22
CA THR A 95 14.27 -3.41 -50.48
C THR A 95 12.79 -3.12 -50.70
N THR A 96 12.13 -2.55 -49.70
CA THR A 96 10.78 -2.00 -49.88
C THR A 96 10.82 -0.52 -50.27
N ASN A 97 9.70 0.03 -50.73
CA ASN A 97 9.43 1.46 -50.62
C ASN A 97 9.47 1.91 -49.14
N LYS A 98 9.51 3.22 -48.93
CA LYS A 98 9.37 3.82 -47.61
C LYS A 98 7.92 4.21 -47.34
N ILE A 99 7.53 4.20 -46.08
CA ILE A 99 6.29 4.78 -45.58
C ILE A 99 6.62 5.90 -44.60
N TYR A 100 5.86 6.98 -44.68
CA TYR A 100 5.80 8.02 -43.66
C TYR A 100 4.76 7.67 -42.59
N ILE A 101 5.16 7.79 -41.32
CA ILE A 101 4.31 7.59 -40.15
C ILE A 101 4.11 8.96 -39.49
N SER A 102 2.87 9.44 -39.49
CA SER A 102 2.46 10.63 -38.75
C SER A 102 2.45 10.36 -37.25
N ILE A 103 2.93 11.33 -36.47
CA ILE A 103 3.02 11.25 -35.02
C ILE A 103 2.25 12.42 -34.42
N GLN A 104 1.47 12.14 -33.38
CA GLN A 104 0.72 13.16 -32.65
C GLN A 104 1.64 13.91 -31.70
N GLU A 105 1.52 15.24 -31.66
CA GLU A 105 2.21 16.07 -30.69
C GLU A 105 1.70 15.79 -29.27
N THR A 106 2.62 15.82 -28.31
CA THR A 106 2.31 15.61 -26.89
C THR A 106 2.52 16.90 -26.10
N GLY A 107 1.82 17.04 -24.98
CA GLY A 107 2.13 18.08 -23.98
C GLY A 107 3.47 17.90 -23.27
N TYR A 108 4.21 16.83 -23.56
CA TYR A 108 5.59 16.63 -23.12
C TYR A 108 6.54 17.41 -24.04
N GLU A 109 7.16 18.47 -23.53
CA GLU A 109 8.18 19.23 -24.24
C GLU A 109 9.54 18.54 -24.10
N GLN A 110 10.24 18.32 -25.23
CA GLN A 110 11.55 17.66 -25.25
C GLN A 110 12.53 18.40 -24.33
N GLY A 111 13.08 17.70 -23.33
CA GLY A 111 14.01 18.28 -22.36
C GLY A 111 13.36 18.92 -21.12
N LYS A 112 12.02 18.98 -21.04
CA LYS A 112 11.32 19.24 -19.79
C LYS A 112 10.76 17.94 -19.27
N VAL A 113 11.34 17.42 -18.18
CA VAL A 113 10.66 16.42 -17.38
C VAL A 113 9.33 17.07 -16.96
N PRO A 114 8.15 16.50 -17.27
CA PRO A 114 6.88 17.03 -16.85
C PRO A 114 7.01 17.25 -15.36
N SER A 115 6.66 18.45 -14.89
CA SER A 115 6.73 18.77 -13.48
C SER A 115 6.07 17.62 -12.73
N VAL A 116 6.89 16.88 -11.97
CA VAL A 116 6.40 15.82 -11.10
C VAL A 116 5.20 16.43 -10.39
N PRO A 117 4.00 15.80 -10.44
CA PRO A 117 2.84 16.34 -9.75
C PRO A 117 3.31 16.72 -8.34
N ALA A 118 3.15 18.01 -8.00
CA ALA A 118 3.87 18.70 -6.91
C ALA A 118 4.26 17.70 -5.82
N HIS A 119 5.57 17.42 -5.78
CA HIS A 119 6.25 16.35 -5.05
C HIS A 119 5.75 16.20 -3.59
N ASP A 120 5.23 17.29 -3.06
CA ASP A 120 4.53 17.54 -1.82
C ASP A 120 3.40 16.55 -1.53
N LEU A 121 2.47 16.30 -2.47
CA LEU A 121 1.25 15.53 -2.16
C LEU A 121 1.52 14.02 -2.15
N TYR A 122 2.38 13.55 -3.05
CA TYR A 122 2.75 12.14 -3.11
C TYR A 122 3.66 11.75 -1.94
N GLU A 123 4.61 12.59 -1.55
CA GLU A 123 5.34 12.44 -0.29
C GLU A 123 4.41 12.55 0.92
N GLN A 124 3.45 13.49 0.95
CA GLN A 124 2.46 13.54 2.03
C GLN A 124 1.61 12.26 2.11
N LEU A 125 1.22 11.66 0.98
CA LEU A 125 0.47 10.41 0.94
C LEU A 125 1.34 9.20 1.31
N LEU A 126 2.58 9.13 0.82
CA LEU A 126 3.54 8.08 1.20
C LEU A 126 3.96 8.19 2.66
N ASP A 127 4.18 9.40 3.17
CA ASP A 127 4.47 9.67 4.58
C ASP A 127 3.25 9.34 5.43
N ALA A 128 2.04 9.74 5.04
CA ALA A 128 0.79 9.34 5.71
C ALA A 128 0.57 7.81 5.71
N MET A 129 0.96 7.12 4.64
CA MET A 129 0.89 5.65 4.57
C MET A 129 2.03 4.94 5.32
N LYS A 130 3.25 5.51 5.36
CA LYS A 130 4.41 5.01 6.13
C LYS A 130 4.29 5.30 7.62
N LYS A 131 3.57 6.37 7.96
CA LYS A 131 2.99 6.68 9.27
C LYS A 131 1.85 5.71 9.64
N GLN A 132 1.92 4.47 9.16
CA GLN A 132 1.37 3.33 9.89
C GLN A 132 1.80 3.50 11.35
N VAL A 133 0.79 3.72 12.20
CA VAL A 133 0.87 3.99 13.64
C VAL A 133 2.16 3.42 14.22
N ASN A 134 3.14 4.29 14.46
CA ASN A 134 4.46 3.87 14.94
C ASN A 134 4.63 4.09 16.45
N GLY A 135 3.59 4.62 17.11
CA GLY A 135 3.58 4.80 18.55
C GLY A 135 2.20 5.05 19.13
N LEU A 136 2.12 4.86 20.43
CA LEU A 136 1.03 5.28 21.30
C LEU A 136 1.64 6.23 22.34
N SER A 137 1.05 7.40 22.53
CA SER A 137 1.39 8.27 23.67
C SER A 137 0.32 8.16 24.75
N TYR A 138 0.74 8.32 26.01
CA TYR A 138 -0.15 8.40 27.16
C TYR A 138 0.25 9.62 27.99
N GLU A 139 -0.63 10.62 28.01
CA GLU A 139 -0.43 11.86 28.76
C GLU A 139 -1.74 12.29 29.42
N SER A 140 -1.66 12.67 30.70
CA SER A 140 -2.79 13.22 31.46
C SER A 140 -4.09 12.40 31.38
N GLY A 141 -4.00 11.06 31.33
CA GLY A 141 -5.16 10.16 31.29
C GLY A 141 -5.77 9.95 29.89
N TYR A 142 -5.10 10.39 28.83
CA TYR A 142 -5.52 10.17 27.46
C TYR A 142 -4.45 9.38 26.72
N MET A 143 -4.88 8.33 26.01
CA MET A 143 -4.04 7.71 24.99
C MET A 143 -4.33 8.31 23.63
N GLN A 144 -3.28 8.55 22.85
CA GLN A 144 -3.36 9.06 21.50
C GLN A 144 -2.47 8.20 20.59
N LEU A 145 -3.02 7.80 19.44
CA LEU A 145 -2.23 7.15 18.40
C LEU A 145 -1.30 8.19 17.77
N MET A 146 -0.04 7.84 17.60
CA MET A 146 1.01 8.74 17.10
C MET A 146 1.59 8.20 15.80
N ALA A 147 1.99 9.12 14.92
CA ALA A 147 2.77 8.80 13.75
C ALA A 147 3.85 9.85 13.48
N GLY A 148 5.10 9.50 13.82
CA GLY A 148 6.26 10.39 13.62
C GLY A 148 6.12 11.75 14.31
N GLY A 149 5.48 11.79 15.49
CA GLY A 149 5.24 13.01 16.27
C GLY A 149 3.87 13.68 16.05
N MET A 150 3.08 13.23 15.07
CA MET A 150 1.72 13.74 14.82
C MET A 150 0.66 12.86 15.50
N SER A 151 -0.36 13.46 16.11
CA SER A 151 -1.52 12.74 16.66
C SER A 151 -2.48 12.32 15.55
N ILE A 152 -2.85 11.04 15.52
CA ILE A 152 -3.74 10.43 14.53
C ILE A 152 -5.06 10.05 15.19
N GLY A 153 -6.17 10.54 14.64
CA GLY A 153 -7.52 10.26 15.14
C GLY A 153 -7.83 10.90 16.50
N GLU A 154 -8.97 10.54 17.07
CA GLU A 154 -9.38 11.03 18.39
C GLU A 154 -8.57 10.37 19.51
N ARG A 155 -8.16 11.16 20.51
CA ARG A 155 -7.61 10.60 21.76
C ARG A 155 -8.69 9.84 22.50
N VAL A 156 -8.32 8.67 23.01
CA VAL A 156 -9.16 7.86 23.87
C VAL A 156 -8.84 8.24 25.31
N ARG A 157 -9.84 8.61 26.11
CA ARG A 157 -9.66 8.74 27.56
C ARG A 157 -9.39 7.34 28.11
N VAL A 158 -8.15 7.07 28.48
CA VAL A 158 -7.79 5.84 29.17
C VAL A 158 -7.96 6.12 30.64
N SER A 159 -9.14 5.77 31.12
CA SER A 159 -9.45 5.82 32.54
C SER A 159 -8.74 4.66 33.23
N GLY A 160 -7.40 4.75 33.34
CA GLY A 160 -6.74 4.31 34.55
C GLY A 160 -7.17 5.33 35.59
N THR A 161 -8.11 4.94 36.42
CA THR A 161 -8.90 5.81 37.28
C THR A 161 -8.00 6.54 38.29
N ASN A 162 -7.41 7.66 37.88
CA ASN A 162 -6.92 8.70 38.79
C ASN A 162 -8.05 9.35 39.61
N GLU A 163 -9.28 8.82 39.52
CA GLU A 163 -10.43 9.15 40.36
C GLU A 163 -10.84 8.01 41.32
N THR A 164 -10.27 6.80 41.23
CA THR A 164 -10.47 5.76 42.25
C THR A 164 -9.14 5.49 42.94
N ARG A 165 -8.82 6.31 43.93
CA ARG A 165 -7.78 5.93 44.89
C ARG A 165 -8.25 4.63 45.56
N GLU A 166 -7.45 3.57 45.44
CA GLU A 166 -7.75 2.31 46.12
C GLU A 166 -7.75 2.55 47.62
N ILE A 167 -8.73 1.97 48.31
CA ILE A 167 -8.82 2.03 49.76
C ILE A 167 -8.66 0.63 50.33
N GLU A 168 -8.05 0.54 51.50
CA GLU A 168 -8.03 -0.67 52.30
C GLU A 168 -8.75 -0.46 53.63
N PHE A 169 -9.35 -1.53 54.15
CA PHE A 169 -10.09 -1.54 55.40
C PHE A 169 -9.34 -2.31 56.48
N THR A 170 -9.46 -1.87 57.72
CA THR A 170 -8.99 -2.63 58.88
C THR A 170 -9.97 -2.52 60.04
N ASN A 171 -9.87 -3.47 60.98
CA ASN A 171 -10.57 -3.46 62.25
C ASN A 171 -9.53 -3.45 63.38
N ASP A 172 -9.52 -2.41 64.21
CA ASP A 172 -8.57 -2.27 65.33
C ASP A 172 -9.12 -2.78 66.67
N GLY A 173 -10.27 -3.45 66.65
CA GLY A 173 -10.98 -3.93 67.84
C GLY A 173 -11.97 -2.92 68.42
N THR A 174 -11.98 -1.66 67.96
CA THR A 174 -12.94 -0.62 68.39
C THR A 174 -13.70 -0.01 67.22
N TYR A 175 -13.05 0.18 66.07
CA TYR A 175 -13.61 0.78 64.85
C TYR A 175 -13.27 -0.03 63.60
N ILE A 176 -14.17 0.03 62.61
CA ILE A 176 -13.79 -0.21 61.21
C ILE A 176 -13.18 1.10 60.69
N LYS A 177 -12.00 1.03 60.10
CA LYS A 177 -11.26 2.17 59.56
C LYS A 177 -10.89 1.93 58.10
N TRP A 178 -10.63 3.00 57.37
CA TRP A 178 -10.16 2.95 55.98
C TRP A 178 -9.02 3.94 55.76
N ARG A 179 -8.17 3.67 54.76
CA ARG A 179 -7.17 4.62 54.24
C ARG A 179 -6.99 4.41 52.75
N TYR A 180 -6.38 5.38 52.07
CA TYR A 180 -5.89 5.16 50.71
C TYR A 180 -4.62 4.30 50.73
N THR A 181 -4.43 3.42 49.75
CA THR A 181 -3.26 2.53 49.66
C THR A 181 -1.94 3.30 49.49
N ASP A 182 -2.00 4.55 49.03
CA ASP A 182 -0.89 5.49 48.90
C ASP A 182 -0.71 6.43 50.11
N SER A 183 -1.46 6.23 51.20
CA SER A 183 -1.42 7.04 52.42
C SER A 183 -1.16 6.19 53.66
N ASN A 184 -0.57 6.78 54.71
CA ASN A 184 -0.43 6.15 56.03
C ASN A 184 -1.45 6.65 57.06
N ASP A 185 -2.35 7.54 56.67
CA ASP A 185 -3.33 8.15 57.58
C ASP A 185 -4.66 7.38 57.55
N TRP A 186 -5.02 6.79 58.69
CA TRP A 186 -6.26 6.03 58.85
C TRP A 186 -7.44 6.93 59.25
N GLN A 187 -8.58 6.76 58.57
CA GLN A 187 -9.84 7.44 58.86
C GLN A 187 -10.85 6.47 59.48
N GLN A 188 -11.58 6.92 60.51
CA GLN A 188 -12.62 6.11 61.16
C GLN A 188 -13.88 6.08 60.30
N LEU A 189 -14.39 4.88 59.99
CA LEU A 189 -15.65 4.71 59.24
C LEU A 189 -16.85 4.57 60.18
N VAL A 190 -16.77 3.59 61.10
CA VAL A 190 -17.86 3.26 62.02
C VAL A 190 -17.32 2.59 63.28
N SER A 191 -17.91 2.90 64.44
CA SER A 191 -17.58 2.21 65.69
C SER A 191 -18.23 0.84 65.73
N LEU A 192 -17.54 -0.15 66.29
CA LEU A 192 -18.12 -1.50 66.43
C LEU A 192 -19.34 -1.47 67.35
N GLN A 193 -19.35 -0.60 68.37
CA GLN A 193 -20.51 -0.44 69.27
C GLN A 193 -21.78 -0.01 68.53
N ALA A 194 -21.67 0.82 67.49
CA ALA A 194 -22.83 1.31 66.74
C ALA A 194 -23.47 0.23 65.85
N ILE A 195 -22.72 -0.80 65.47
CA ILE A 195 -23.18 -1.89 64.59
C ILE A 195 -23.32 -3.23 65.31
N THR A 196 -22.86 -3.31 66.55
CA THR A 196 -23.06 -4.47 67.41
C THR A 196 -24.45 -4.36 68.01
N GLY A 197 -25.37 -5.18 67.51
CA GLY A 197 -26.68 -5.34 68.14
C GLY A 197 -26.57 -5.93 69.55
N PRO A 198 -27.66 -5.88 70.34
CA PRO A 198 -27.69 -6.57 71.62
C PRO A 198 -27.31 -8.04 71.41
N GLN A 199 -26.54 -8.60 72.36
CA GLN A 199 -26.22 -10.02 72.34
C GLN A 199 -27.53 -10.80 72.25
N GLY A 200 -27.62 -11.72 71.27
CA GLY A 200 -28.77 -12.60 71.16
C GLY A 200 -28.96 -13.41 72.45
N PRO A 201 -30.18 -13.91 72.73
CA PRO A 201 -30.40 -14.81 73.85
C PRO A 201 -29.37 -15.94 73.82
N PRO A 202 -28.79 -16.34 74.97
CA PRO A 202 -27.94 -17.52 75.02
C PRO A 202 -28.64 -18.70 74.35
N GLY A 203 -27.95 -19.40 73.45
CA GLY A 203 -28.51 -20.60 72.83
C GLY A 203 -28.85 -21.63 73.91
N ALA A 204 -30.01 -22.27 73.79
CA ALA A 204 -30.37 -23.37 74.67
C ALA A 204 -29.32 -24.48 74.53
N THR A 205 -28.76 -24.93 75.64
CA THR A 205 -27.81 -26.05 75.64
C THR A 205 -28.56 -27.32 75.26
N PRO A 206 -28.22 -27.99 74.15
CA PRO A 206 -28.92 -29.21 73.77
C PRO A 206 -28.53 -30.37 74.67
N GLU A 207 -29.47 -31.28 74.90
CA GLU A 207 -29.17 -32.60 75.43
C GLU A 207 -28.76 -33.52 74.28
N PHE A 208 -27.73 -34.34 74.50
CA PHE A 208 -27.26 -35.28 73.48
C PHE A 208 -27.67 -36.71 73.80
N GLU A 209 -28.21 -37.42 72.82
CA GLU A 209 -28.43 -38.87 72.91
C GLU A 209 -27.86 -39.58 71.68
N VAL A 210 -27.43 -40.84 71.84
CA VAL A 210 -27.02 -41.68 70.71
C VAL A 210 -28.13 -42.67 70.41
N ARG A 211 -28.68 -42.61 69.18
CA ARG A 211 -29.67 -43.58 68.68
C ARG A 211 -29.17 -44.20 67.39
N SER A 212 -29.16 -45.54 67.33
CA SER A 212 -28.75 -46.30 66.13
C SER A 212 -27.40 -45.84 65.55
N GLY A 213 -26.42 -45.56 66.42
CA GLY A 213 -25.08 -45.12 66.03
C GLY A 213 -24.94 -43.66 65.60
N ARG A 214 -25.98 -42.81 65.77
CA ARG A 214 -25.92 -41.37 65.47
C ARG A 214 -26.11 -40.54 66.74
N LEU A 215 -25.29 -39.50 66.92
CA LEU A 215 -25.46 -38.49 67.96
C LEU A 215 -26.57 -37.52 67.54
N ILE A 216 -27.59 -37.37 68.39
CA ILE A 216 -28.73 -36.48 68.18
C ILE A 216 -28.67 -35.40 69.25
N ALA A 217 -28.70 -34.13 68.83
CA ALA A 217 -28.89 -32.99 69.71
C ALA A 217 -30.39 -32.69 69.84
N LYS A 218 -30.90 -32.69 71.06
CA LYS A 218 -32.27 -32.29 71.40
C LYS A 218 -32.26 -30.90 72.02
N TYR A 219 -33.05 -30.02 71.46
CA TYR A 219 -33.37 -28.74 72.06
C TYR A 219 -34.74 -28.88 72.72
N ASN A 220 -34.83 -28.60 74.02
CA ASN A 220 -36.13 -28.48 74.68
C ASN A 220 -36.72 -27.13 74.23
N GLU A 221 -37.91 -27.14 73.61
CA GLU A 221 -38.67 -25.93 73.30
C GLU A 221 -39.15 -25.23 74.59
#